data_AF-A0A2G9SGW8-F1
#
_entry.id   AF-A0A2G9SGW8-F1
#
_cell.length_a   1.000
_cell.length_b   1.000
_cell.length_c   1.000
_cell.angle_alpha   90.00
_cell.angle_beta   90.00
_cell.angle_gamma   90.00
#
_symmetry.space_group_name_H-M   'P 1'
#
loop_
_entity.id
_entity.type
_entity.pdbx_description
1 polymer ?
#
loop_
_entity_poly.entity_id
_entity_poly.type
_entity_poly.pdbx_seq_one_letter_code
_entity_poly.pdbx_strand_id
1 'polypeptide(L)'
;AYLHLGVNEKLGLSGRPERPVGCLGTSKIYRILGKTVVCYPIVFDLSDFYMSQDVMLLIDDIQNALQFIRQYWKMKGRPLFLVLIREDNIRGSRFNPILDMLASFKNGYVAGVKVHVDRLQTLISGAMVEQLDFLRINETEEIPEFRSFEELDVPKHSKVNRQSSIPSADMEKQPEVRAADWKNRPTYEILQKLGDCTCLASQAILLSILLGREGPHFITKDGTVSDFMERIYRKAGSNKLWFVVRYTAAFTQKIASSIAPHITTFLVHGKQVTLGVFGHEEAVISNPLSPGVIKDIIYSKCNPYDEREAVLQQELVIHIGWIISNTPELFSGMLKIRVGSVIFTLLMSSIFVFCITRFVIYFYLSYIMFGWETTLDWCHWQITV
;
A
#
# COMPACT_ATOMS: atom_id res chain seq x y z
N ALA A 1 -15.37 8.49 14.50
CA ALA A 1 -16.84 8.50 14.37
C ALA A 1 -17.45 7.10 14.54
N TYR A 2 -17.33 6.18 13.56
CA TYR A 2 -17.99 4.87 13.64
C TYR A 2 -17.55 3.97 14.80
N LEU A 3 -16.33 4.16 15.34
CA LEU A 3 -15.88 3.47 16.56
C LEU A 3 -16.83 3.70 17.75
N HIS A 4 -17.38 4.92 17.87
CA HIS A 4 -18.30 5.29 18.96
C HIS A 4 -19.71 4.73 18.78
N LEU A 5 -20.00 4.08 17.66
CA LEU A 5 -21.31 3.48 17.45
C LEU A 5 -21.50 2.30 18.39
N GLY A 6 -22.49 2.39 19.29
CA GLY A 6 -22.80 1.34 20.26
C GLY A 6 -21.89 1.33 21.49
N VAL A 7 -21.13 2.40 21.74
CA VAL A 7 -20.43 2.57 23.02
C VAL A 7 -21.45 2.72 24.13
N ASN A 8 -21.25 1.97 25.23
CA ASN A 8 -22.05 2.07 26.43
C ASN A 8 -21.23 1.61 27.63
N GLU A 9 -20.75 2.55 28.43
CA GLU A 9 -19.92 2.25 29.62
C GLU A 9 -20.67 1.39 30.65
N LYS A 10 -21.96 1.66 30.88
CA LYS A 10 -22.79 0.90 31.84
C LYS A 10 -22.93 -0.58 31.46
N LEU A 11 -22.90 -0.87 30.17
CA LEU A 11 -22.98 -2.23 29.62
C LEU A 11 -21.60 -2.82 29.27
N GLY A 12 -20.51 -2.09 29.51
CA GLY A 12 -19.16 -2.51 29.12
C GLY A 12 -18.95 -2.63 27.60
N LEU A 13 -19.77 -1.96 26.79
CA LEU A 13 -19.65 -1.99 25.32
C LEU A 13 -18.67 -0.91 24.85
N SER A 14 -17.56 -1.34 24.26
CA SER A 14 -16.51 -0.45 23.74
C SER A 14 -16.79 0.09 22.32
N GLY A 15 -17.97 -0.21 21.76
CA GLY A 15 -18.37 0.23 20.42
C GLY A 15 -17.89 -0.68 19.28
N ARG A 16 -17.78 -0.12 18.08
CA ARG A 16 -17.44 -0.86 16.86
C ARG A 16 -15.92 -1.04 16.75
N PRO A 17 -15.41 -2.23 16.40
CA PRO A 17 -13.99 -2.43 16.11
C PRO A 17 -13.50 -1.54 14.96
N GLU A 18 -12.24 -1.14 15.00
CA GLU A 18 -11.61 -0.38 13.92
C GLU A 18 -11.60 -1.20 12.62
N ARG A 19 -12.27 -0.67 11.60
CA ARG A 19 -12.31 -1.26 10.27
C ARG A 19 -12.23 -0.17 9.21
N PRO A 20 -11.46 -0.41 8.14
CA PRO A 20 -11.39 0.53 7.03
C PRO A 20 -12.78 0.75 6.41
N VAL A 21 -13.06 1.99 6.05
CA VAL A 21 -14.28 2.34 5.31
C VAL A 21 -14.02 2.09 3.83
N GLY A 22 -14.83 1.22 3.22
CA GLY A 22 -14.70 0.89 1.79
C GLY A 22 -15.16 2.01 0.84
N CYS A 23 -14.95 1.81 -0.46
CA CYS A 23 -15.18 2.82 -1.50
C CYS A 23 -16.59 3.44 -1.48
N LEU A 24 -17.64 2.63 -1.23
CA LEU A 24 -19.02 3.14 -1.15
C LEU A 24 -19.24 4.07 0.06
N GLY A 25 -18.54 3.83 1.16
CA GLY A 25 -18.59 4.67 2.36
C GLY A 25 -17.81 5.96 2.13
N THR A 26 -16.60 5.86 1.60
CA THR A 26 -15.76 7.03 1.31
C THR A 26 -16.34 7.92 0.20
N SER A 27 -17.23 7.39 -0.65
CA SER A 27 -17.88 8.15 -1.73
C SER A 27 -19.14 8.93 -1.34
N LYS A 28 -19.34 9.17 -0.05
CA LYS A 28 -20.46 9.95 0.49
C LYS A 28 -19.97 11.22 1.14
N ILE A 29 -20.91 12.14 1.34
CA ILE A 29 -20.74 13.27 2.25
C ILE A 29 -21.29 12.87 3.60
N TYR A 30 -20.52 13.12 4.66
CA TYR A 30 -20.96 12.91 6.03
C TYR A 30 -21.35 14.23 6.68
N ARG A 31 -22.47 14.26 7.38
CA ARG A 31 -22.83 15.35 8.29
C ARG A 31 -22.60 14.88 9.71
N ILE A 32 -21.60 15.49 10.37
CA ILE A 32 -21.17 15.09 11.71
C ILE A 32 -21.13 16.33 12.59
N LEU A 33 -21.96 16.37 13.63
CA LEU A 33 -22.04 17.51 14.57
C LEU A 33 -22.18 18.87 13.85
N GLY A 34 -23.02 18.92 12.82
CA GLY A 34 -23.23 20.11 11.97
C GLY A 34 -22.16 20.36 10.90
N LYS A 35 -20.97 19.74 11.01
CA LYS A 35 -19.88 19.86 10.04
C LYS A 35 -20.11 18.94 8.84
N THR A 36 -19.80 19.46 7.65
CA THR A 36 -19.73 18.66 6.42
C THR A 36 -18.34 18.04 6.33
N VAL A 37 -18.28 16.71 6.23
CA VAL A 37 -17.04 15.94 6.11
C VAL A 37 -17.08 15.14 4.81
N VAL A 38 -15.98 15.16 4.08
CA VAL A 38 -15.76 14.32 2.90
C VAL A 38 -14.54 13.44 3.15
N CYS A 39 -14.55 12.24 2.58
CA CYS A 39 -13.52 11.25 2.84
C CYS A 39 -12.75 10.95 1.55
N TYR A 40 -11.44 10.80 1.68
CA TYR A 40 -10.64 10.23 0.61
C TYR A 40 -10.82 8.70 0.60
N PRO A 41 -10.90 8.08 -0.58
CA PRO A 41 -10.85 6.62 -0.69
C PRO A 41 -9.57 6.06 -0.07
N ILE A 42 -9.65 4.83 0.46
CA ILE A 42 -8.51 4.17 1.13
C ILE A 42 -7.28 3.99 0.23
N VAL A 43 -7.45 4.03 -1.09
CA VAL A 43 -6.30 4.01 -2.03
C VAL A 43 -5.36 5.20 -1.83
N PHE A 44 -5.88 6.33 -1.35
CA PHE A 44 -5.11 7.53 -1.03
C PHE A 44 -4.73 7.60 0.45
N ASP A 45 -5.11 6.59 1.24
CA ASP A 45 -4.74 6.51 2.63
C ASP A 45 -3.22 6.49 2.74
N LEU A 46 -2.70 7.45 3.50
CA LEU A 46 -1.28 7.57 3.85
C LEU A 46 -0.90 6.53 4.91
N SER A 47 -1.49 5.33 4.82
CA SER A 47 -0.94 4.23 5.57
C SER A 47 0.54 4.15 5.22
N ASP A 48 1.29 3.74 6.22
CA ASP A 48 2.73 3.82 6.30
C ASP A 48 3.45 2.94 5.23
N PHE A 49 2.70 2.37 4.28
CA PHE A 49 3.08 1.45 3.21
C PHE A 49 3.17 2.14 1.83
N TYR A 50 4.20 1.79 1.06
CA TYR A 50 4.65 2.54 -0.13
C TYR A 50 3.85 2.28 -1.40
N MET A 51 2.87 1.38 -1.41
CA MET A 51 2.15 0.97 -2.63
C MET A 51 1.45 2.14 -3.33
N SER A 52 0.97 3.13 -2.56
CA SER A 52 0.35 4.33 -3.13
C SER A 52 1.33 5.19 -3.96
N GLN A 53 2.64 4.94 -3.84
CA GLN A 53 3.68 5.65 -4.57
C GLN A 53 3.93 5.09 -5.98
N ASP A 54 3.38 3.91 -6.32
CA ASP A 54 3.37 3.42 -7.69
C ASP A 54 2.17 4.02 -8.44
N VAL A 55 2.49 4.93 -9.37
CA VAL A 55 1.53 5.65 -10.20
C VAL A 55 0.62 4.72 -11.00
N MET A 56 1.15 3.61 -11.53
CA MET A 56 0.34 2.69 -12.35
C MET A 56 -0.69 1.97 -11.50
N LEU A 57 -0.25 1.47 -10.35
CA LEU A 57 -1.14 0.81 -9.40
C LEU A 57 -2.22 1.78 -8.91
N LEU A 58 -1.85 3.03 -8.62
CA LEU A 58 -2.80 4.04 -8.18
C LEU A 58 -3.86 4.34 -9.25
N ILE A 59 -3.46 4.53 -10.51
CA ILE A 59 -4.39 4.78 -11.63
C ILE A 59 -5.38 3.61 -11.73
N ASP A 60 -4.87 2.39 -11.67
CA ASP A 60 -5.70 1.20 -11.72
C ASP A 60 -6.67 1.14 -10.54
N ASP A 61 -6.19 1.29 -9.31
CA ASP A 61 -7.04 1.25 -8.12
C ASP A 61 -8.16 2.31 -8.18
N ILE A 62 -7.88 3.49 -8.73
CA ILE A 62 -8.90 4.52 -8.99
C ILE A 62 -9.93 4.02 -10.01
N GLN A 63 -9.48 3.47 -11.15
CA GLN A 63 -10.38 2.94 -12.18
C GLN A 63 -11.30 1.84 -11.62
N ASN A 64 -10.75 0.93 -10.83
CA ASN A 64 -11.49 -0.16 -10.20
C ASN A 64 -12.46 0.34 -9.14
N ALA A 65 -12.05 1.31 -8.32
CA ALA A 65 -12.95 1.94 -7.36
C ALA A 65 -14.15 2.59 -8.07
N LEU A 66 -13.92 3.28 -9.19
CA LEU A 66 -15.00 3.89 -9.98
C LEU A 66 -15.94 2.84 -10.59
N GLN A 67 -15.41 1.75 -11.14
CA GLN A 67 -16.22 0.64 -11.67
C GLN A 67 -17.05 -0.02 -10.56
N PHE A 68 -16.42 -0.30 -9.42
CA PHE A 68 -17.09 -0.86 -8.25
C PHE A 68 -18.22 0.05 -7.76
N ILE A 69 -17.96 1.36 -7.64
CA ILE A 69 -19.00 2.33 -7.28
C ILE A 69 -20.13 2.29 -8.30
N ARG A 70 -19.84 2.34 -9.61
CA ARG A 70 -20.88 2.29 -10.65
C ARG A 70 -21.77 1.05 -10.52
N GLN A 71 -21.18 -0.12 -10.26
CA GLN A 71 -21.90 -1.39 -10.22
C GLN A 71 -22.75 -1.54 -8.95
N TYR A 72 -22.26 -1.06 -7.80
CA TYR A 72 -22.86 -1.33 -6.49
C TYR A 72 -23.52 -0.13 -5.83
N TRP A 73 -23.48 1.07 -6.44
CA TRP A 73 -24.13 2.25 -5.90
C TRP A 73 -25.66 2.14 -6.00
N LYS A 74 -26.31 1.92 -4.86
CA LYS A 74 -27.78 1.82 -4.74
C LYS A 74 -28.40 2.94 -3.91
N MET A 75 -27.61 3.93 -3.49
CA MET A 75 -28.05 5.01 -2.62
C MET A 75 -28.66 6.17 -3.40
N LYS A 76 -29.49 6.98 -2.74
CA LYS A 76 -30.08 8.18 -3.34
C LYS A 76 -29.02 9.27 -3.49
N GLY A 77 -28.96 9.89 -4.66
CA GLY A 77 -27.93 10.88 -4.98
C GLY A 77 -26.71 10.27 -5.65
N ARG A 78 -25.84 11.13 -6.17
CA ARG A 78 -24.64 10.74 -6.91
C ARG A 78 -23.49 10.41 -5.95
N PRO A 79 -22.66 9.41 -6.27
CA PRO A 79 -21.41 9.19 -5.54
C PRO A 79 -20.46 10.36 -5.74
N LEU A 80 -19.77 10.77 -4.69
CA LEU A 80 -18.71 11.77 -4.72
C LEU A 80 -17.37 11.07 -4.54
N PHE A 81 -16.51 11.03 -5.56
CA PHE A 81 -15.20 10.40 -5.47
C PHE A 81 -14.10 11.46 -5.46
N LEU A 82 -13.28 11.49 -4.41
CA LEU A 82 -12.18 12.44 -4.29
C LEU A 82 -10.87 11.80 -4.77
N VAL A 83 -10.20 12.46 -5.72
CA VAL A 83 -8.87 12.10 -6.19
C VAL A 83 -7.86 13.05 -5.58
N LEU A 84 -6.87 12.50 -4.87
CA LEU A 84 -5.74 13.28 -4.36
C LEU A 84 -4.59 13.22 -5.37
N ILE A 85 -4.11 14.40 -5.80
CA ILE A 85 -2.94 14.52 -6.67
C ILE A 85 -1.80 15.06 -5.81
N ARG A 86 -0.69 14.32 -5.74
CA ARG A 86 0.49 14.72 -4.99
C ARG A 86 1.65 15.11 -5.90
N GLU A 87 2.60 15.84 -5.32
CA GLU A 87 3.77 16.31 -6.05
C GLU A 87 4.68 15.17 -6.53
N ASP A 88 4.82 14.11 -5.74
CA ASP A 88 5.62 12.92 -6.10
C ASP A 88 4.98 12.06 -7.21
N ASN A 89 3.66 12.17 -7.41
CA ASN A 89 2.97 11.58 -8.55
C ASN A 89 3.19 12.37 -9.85
N ILE A 90 3.46 13.68 -9.73
CA ILE A 90 3.64 14.59 -10.87
C ILE A 90 5.11 14.72 -11.26
N ARG A 91 6.03 14.69 -10.29
CA ARG A 91 7.47 14.88 -10.51
C ARG A 91 8.13 13.55 -10.88
N GLY A 92 8.41 13.35 -12.17
CA GLY A 92 9.25 12.24 -12.63
C GLY A 92 8.95 11.77 -14.06
N SER A 93 9.60 10.69 -14.48
CA SER A 93 9.46 10.08 -15.81
C SER A 93 8.09 9.45 -16.09
N ARG A 94 7.25 9.26 -15.06
CA ARG A 94 5.92 8.65 -15.16
C ARG A 94 4.76 9.67 -15.05
N PHE A 95 5.00 10.92 -15.45
CA PHE A 95 3.98 11.97 -15.49
C PHE A 95 2.89 11.73 -16.56
N ASN A 96 3.27 11.23 -17.75
CA ASN A 96 2.33 11.03 -18.86
C ASN A 96 1.10 10.16 -18.48
N PRO A 97 1.25 9.02 -17.78
CA PRO A 97 0.12 8.22 -17.29
C PRO A 97 -0.87 8.97 -16.40
N ILE A 98 -0.38 9.83 -15.49
CA ILE A 98 -1.25 10.69 -14.67
C ILE A 98 -1.96 11.70 -15.56
N LEU A 99 -1.24 12.31 -16.51
CA LEU A 99 -1.82 13.28 -17.43
C LEU A 99 -2.94 12.64 -18.28
N ASP A 100 -2.73 11.41 -18.76
CA ASP A 100 -3.72 10.64 -19.53
C ASP A 100 -4.96 10.32 -18.68
N MET A 101 -4.77 9.97 -17.40
CA MET A 101 -5.87 9.79 -16.45
C MET A 101 -6.65 11.10 -16.24
N LEU A 102 -5.96 12.22 -16.04
CA LEU A 102 -6.59 13.54 -15.87
C LEU A 102 -7.33 13.99 -17.13
N ALA A 103 -6.78 13.70 -18.31
CA ALA A 103 -7.46 13.94 -19.58
C ALA A 103 -8.73 13.09 -19.70
N SER A 104 -8.68 11.83 -19.30
CA SER A 104 -9.84 10.92 -19.28
C SER A 104 -10.94 11.42 -18.31
N PHE A 105 -10.55 11.95 -17.15
CA PHE A 105 -11.47 12.62 -16.23
C PHE A 105 -12.15 13.83 -16.87
N LYS A 106 -11.38 14.70 -17.54
CA LYS A 106 -11.90 15.88 -18.22
C LYS A 106 -12.85 15.51 -19.36
N ASN A 107 -12.57 14.42 -20.08
CA ASN A 107 -13.42 13.89 -21.15
C ASN A 107 -14.72 13.25 -20.63
N GLY A 108 -14.83 13.03 -19.32
CA GLY A 108 -16.06 12.54 -18.68
C GLY A 108 -16.25 11.02 -18.77
N TYR A 109 -15.21 10.26 -19.13
CA TYR A 109 -15.28 8.81 -19.25
C TYR A 109 -13.97 8.15 -18.84
N VAL A 110 -14.01 7.27 -17.83
CA VAL A 110 -12.85 6.57 -17.29
C VAL A 110 -13.18 5.09 -17.06
N ALA A 111 -12.40 4.20 -17.67
CA ALA A 111 -12.55 2.74 -17.52
C ALA A 111 -14.00 2.25 -17.65
N GLY A 112 -14.72 2.77 -18.64
CA GLY A 112 -16.13 2.42 -18.85
C GLY A 112 -17.13 3.27 -18.08
N VAL A 113 -16.70 4.04 -17.07
CA VAL A 113 -17.56 4.78 -16.15
C VAL A 113 -17.70 6.24 -16.58
N LYS A 114 -18.94 6.73 -16.68
CA LYS A 114 -19.21 8.15 -16.91
C LYS A 114 -18.87 8.94 -15.64
N VAL A 115 -17.97 9.89 -15.76
CA VAL A 115 -17.50 10.74 -14.64
C VAL A 115 -17.80 12.20 -14.95
N HIS A 116 -17.98 12.99 -13.91
CA HIS A 116 -18.13 14.44 -14.02
C HIS A 116 -17.22 15.10 -12.99
N VAL A 117 -16.23 15.84 -13.46
CA VAL A 117 -15.26 16.53 -12.61
C VAL A 117 -15.62 18.00 -12.52
N ASP A 118 -15.75 18.48 -11.29
CA ASP A 118 -16.04 19.87 -10.97
C ASP A 118 -15.59 20.18 -9.53
N ARG A 119 -15.74 21.44 -9.12
CA ARG A 119 -15.48 21.89 -7.75
C ARG A 119 -16.44 21.19 -6.79
N LEU A 120 -15.94 20.82 -5.62
CA LEU A 120 -16.75 20.17 -4.57
C LEU A 120 -18.05 20.93 -4.29
N GLN A 121 -18.00 22.27 -4.24
CA GLN A 121 -19.15 23.13 -3.98
C GLN A 121 -20.33 22.93 -4.94
N THR A 122 -20.06 22.64 -6.23
CA THR A 122 -21.12 22.40 -7.22
C THR A 122 -21.69 20.99 -7.07
N LEU A 123 -20.83 20.03 -6.77
CA LEU A 123 -21.18 18.61 -6.66
C LEU A 123 -21.95 18.25 -5.37
N ILE A 124 -21.77 19.01 -4.28
CA ILE A 124 -22.45 18.77 -2.99
C ILE A 124 -23.97 18.66 -3.16
N SER A 125 -24.56 19.51 -4.00
CA SER A 125 -26.01 19.60 -4.19
C SER A 125 -26.66 18.30 -4.71
N GLY A 126 -25.93 17.51 -5.51
CA GLY A 126 -26.40 16.27 -6.10
C GLY A 126 -25.86 15.01 -5.44
N ALA A 127 -24.99 15.14 -4.43
CA ALA A 127 -24.30 14.03 -3.78
C ALA A 127 -25.13 13.37 -2.67
N MET A 128 -24.84 12.10 -2.37
CA MET A 128 -25.41 11.41 -1.21
C MET A 128 -24.84 11.98 0.09
N VAL A 129 -25.73 12.38 1.01
CA VAL A 129 -25.38 12.88 2.35
C VAL A 129 -25.88 11.88 3.41
N GLU A 130 -24.97 11.41 4.25
CA GLU A 130 -25.24 10.54 5.39
C GLU A 130 -25.06 11.31 6.70
N GLN A 131 -26.11 11.34 7.53
CA GLN A 131 -26.10 12.01 8.84
C GLN A 131 -25.66 11.02 9.93
N LEU A 132 -24.63 11.36 10.69
CA LEU A 132 -24.14 10.54 11.81
C LEU A 132 -24.60 11.13 13.14
N ASP A 133 -25.91 11.06 13.40
CA ASP A 133 -26.53 11.67 14.58
C ASP A 133 -26.30 10.89 15.90
N PHE A 134 -25.81 9.64 15.82
CA PHE A 134 -25.52 8.81 16.99
C PHE A 134 -24.36 9.32 17.85
N LEU A 135 -23.58 10.29 17.36
CA LEU A 135 -22.49 10.93 18.13
C LEU A 135 -23.01 11.91 19.20
N ARG A 136 -24.34 12.05 19.36
CA ARG A 136 -24.98 13.00 20.27
C ARG A 136 -25.43 12.41 21.62
N ILE A 137 -24.88 11.27 22.05
CA ILE A 137 -25.56 10.51 23.11
C ILE A 137 -25.08 10.82 24.53
N ASN A 138 -23.86 11.35 24.77
CA ASN A 138 -23.42 11.64 26.13
C ASN A 138 -22.68 12.99 26.23
N GLU A 139 -23.15 13.90 27.10
CA GLU A 139 -22.47 15.17 27.45
C GLU A 139 -21.11 14.93 28.15
N THR A 140 -20.84 13.69 28.58
CA THR A 140 -19.63 13.27 29.30
C THR A 140 -18.54 12.70 28.41
N GLU A 141 -18.81 12.38 27.13
CA GLU A 141 -17.81 11.78 26.24
C GLU A 141 -17.10 12.86 25.40
N GLU A 142 -15.76 12.81 25.38
CA GLU A 142 -14.97 13.68 24.51
C GLU A 142 -15.38 13.49 23.05
N ILE A 143 -15.75 14.60 22.41
CA ILE A 143 -16.08 14.62 20.99
C ILE A 143 -14.85 14.11 20.21
N PRO A 144 -15.00 13.14 19.30
CA PRO A 144 -13.86 12.68 18.52
C PRO A 144 -13.23 13.84 17.76
N GLU A 145 -11.93 14.07 17.98
CA GLU A 145 -11.16 15.02 17.19
C GLU A 145 -11.11 14.53 15.74
N PHE A 146 -11.69 15.32 14.85
CA PHE A 146 -11.55 15.10 13.41
C PHE A 146 -10.21 15.67 12.98
N ARG A 147 -9.21 14.80 12.85
CA ARG A 147 -7.95 15.15 12.22
C ARG A 147 -8.21 15.41 10.74
N SER A 148 -7.86 16.61 10.29
CA SER A 148 -7.79 16.89 8.86
C SER A 148 -6.78 15.95 8.21
N PHE A 149 -6.97 15.66 6.92
CA PHE A 149 -5.95 14.96 6.16
C PHE A 149 -4.66 15.78 6.17
N GLU A 150 -3.64 15.29 6.85
CA GLU A 150 -2.31 15.89 6.85
C GLU A 150 -1.45 15.12 5.82
N GLU A 151 -0.96 15.82 4.82
CA GLU A 151 0.12 15.28 3.98
C GLU A 151 1.33 15.08 4.90
N LEU A 152 1.88 13.86 4.94
CA LEU A 152 3.07 13.57 5.74
C LEU A 152 4.16 14.58 5.38
N ASP A 153 4.48 15.50 6.32
CA ASP A 153 5.44 16.58 6.12
C ASP A 153 6.77 15.97 5.61
N VAL A 154 7.12 16.29 4.36
CA VAL A 154 8.48 16.07 3.86
C VAL A 154 9.38 16.98 4.70
N PRO A 155 10.52 16.52 5.25
CA PRO A 155 11.31 17.33 6.16
C PRO A 155 11.61 18.71 5.56
N LYS A 156 11.14 19.78 6.22
CA LYS A 156 11.23 21.20 5.81
C LYS A 156 12.67 21.74 5.71
N HIS A 157 13.68 20.88 5.76
CA HIS A 157 15.10 21.23 5.67
C HIS A 157 15.76 20.89 4.33
N SER A 158 15.01 20.51 3.31
CA SER A 158 15.52 20.52 1.94
C SER A 158 15.16 21.84 1.26
N LYS A 159 15.91 22.92 1.58
CA LYS A 159 16.03 24.07 0.67
C LYS A 159 16.79 23.62 -0.58
N VAL A 160 16.20 22.72 -1.36
CA VAL A 160 16.73 22.34 -2.67
C VAL A 160 16.26 23.42 -3.62
N ASN A 161 17.22 24.24 -4.03
CA ASN A 161 17.04 25.26 -5.05
C ASN A 161 16.26 24.68 -6.23
N ARG A 162 15.31 25.48 -6.74
CA ARG A 162 14.64 25.27 -8.04
C ARG A 162 15.70 25.25 -9.14
N GLN A 163 16.34 24.11 -9.35
CA GLN A 163 17.10 23.82 -10.53
C GLN A 163 16.52 22.55 -11.13
N SER A 164 15.92 22.74 -12.31
CA SER A 164 15.51 21.73 -13.26
C SER A 164 16.69 20.81 -13.58
N SER A 165 16.91 19.84 -12.70
CA SER A 165 17.63 18.62 -13.02
C SER A 165 16.55 17.55 -13.04
N ILE A 166 16.24 17.08 -14.25
CA ILE A 166 15.65 15.76 -14.43
C ILE A 166 16.54 14.85 -13.58
N PRO A 167 16.03 14.14 -12.55
CA PRO A 167 16.83 13.12 -11.93
C PRO A 167 17.14 12.14 -13.06
N SER A 168 18.39 12.15 -13.53
CA SER A 168 18.93 11.02 -14.27
C SER A 168 18.46 9.79 -13.51
N ALA A 169 17.80 8.85 -14.17
CA ALA A 169 17.43 7.59 -13.57
C ALA A 169 18.64 7.10 -12.78
N ASP A 170 18.60 7.25 -11.45
CA ASP A 170 19.65 6.76 -10.59
C ASP A 170 19.54 5.26 -10.76
N MET A 171 20.36 4.72 -11.66
CA MET A 171 20.59 3.28 -11.79
C MET A 171 20.69 2.78 -10.36
N GLU A 172 19.86 1.82 -9.97
CA GLU A 172 19.90 1.23 -8.64
C GLU A 172 21.35 0.87 -8.33
N LYS A 173 22.03 1.73 -7.56
CA LYS A 173 23.42 1.50 -7.21
C LYS A 173 23.39 0.24 -6.36
N GLN A 174 23.99 -0.83 -6.88
CA GLN A 174 24.08 -2.06 -6.11
C GLN A 174 24.66 -1.75 -4.73
N PRO A 175 24.14 -2.39 -3.68
CA PRO A 175 24.64 -2.13 -2.34
C PRO A 175 26.13 -2.47 -2.29
N GLU A 176 26.94 -1.50 -1.88
CA GLU A 176 28.38 -1.70 -1.62
C GLU A 176 28.61 -2.67 -0.45
N VAL A 177 27.59 -2.84 0.39
CA VAL A 177 27.62 -3.61 1.63
C VAL A 177 26.75 -4.84 1.48
N ARG A 178 27.30 -6.03 1.78
CA ARG A 178 26.51 -7.25 1.96
C ARG A 178 26.28 -7.53 3.43
N ALA A 179 25.07 -7.92 3.78
CA ALA A 179 24.70 -8.19 5.17
C ALA A 179 25.60 -9.25 5.84
N ALA A 180 25.96 -10.32 5.11
CA ALA A 180 26.81 -11.39 5.61
C ALA A 180 28.20 -10.90 6.06
N ASP A 181 28.81 -9.98 5.31
CA ASP A 181 30.17 -9.50 5.56
C ASP A 181 30.26 -8.56 6.79
N TRP A 182 29.13 -7.98 7.18
CA TRP A 182 29.03 -7.01 8.26
C TRP A 182 28.33 -7.56 9.51
N LYS A 183 27.69 -8.74 9.41
CA LYS A 183 26.95 -9.39 10.51
C LYS A 183 27.81 -9.73 11.73
N ASN A 184 29.13 -9.81 11.60
CA ASN A 184 30.05 -10.10 12.71
C ASN A 184 30.97 -8.94 13.10
N ARG A 185 30.93 -7.82 12.36
CA ARG A 185 31.77 -6.65 12.66
C ARG A 185 31.29 -5.92 13.92
N PRO A 186 32.17 -5.29 14.70
CA PRO A 186 31.77 -4.57 15.91
C PRO A 186 30.89 -3.35 15.59
N THR A 187 30.01 -2.97 16.52
CA THR A 187 29.02 -1.89 16.34
C THR A 187 29.67 -0.55 15.94
N TYR A 188 30.87 -0.24 16.45
CA TYR A 188 31.56 1.02 16.10
C TYR A 188 31.96 1.10 14.61
N GLU A 189 32.37 -0.01 13.98
CA GLU A 189 32.69 -0.03 12.54
C GLU A 189 31.45 0.19 11.68
N ILE A 190 30.33 -0.38 12.11
CA ILE A 190 29.03 -0.22 11.43
C ILE A 190 28.61 1.25 11.49
N LEU A 191 28.75 1.90 12.65
CA LEU A 191 28.43 3.32 12.82
C LEU A 191 29.35 4.22 12.00
N GLN A 192 30.64 3.89 11.90
CA GLN A 192 31.58 4.63 11.05
C GLN A 192 31.18 4.51 9.57
N LYS A 193 30.97 3.28 9.07
CA LYS A 193 30.56 3.05 7.69
C LYS A 193 29.20 3.68 7.38
N LEU A 194 28.27 3.69 8.33
CA LEU A 194 26.96 4.34 8.17
C LEU A 194 27.11 5.86 7.97
N GLY A 195 28.03 6.50 8.69
CA GLY A 195 28.33 7.93 8.53
C GLY A 195 29.01 8.27 7.21
N ASP A 196 29.87 7.38 6.71
CA ASP A 196 30.60 7.61 5.45
C ASP A 196 29.79 7.22 4.20
N CYS A 197 28.73 6.42 4.36
CA CYS A 197 27.97 5.90 3.24
C CYS A 197 26.87 6.86 2.77
N THR A 198 26.80 7.09 1.45
CA THR A 198 25.74 7.89 0.81
C THR A 198 24.69 7.02 0.11
N CYS A 199 24.96 5.72 -0.06
CA CYS A 199 24.07 4.78 -0.73
C CYS A 199 22.96 4.30 0.22
N LEU A 200 21.70 4.59 -0.12
CA LEU A 200 20.55 4.22 0.73
C LEU A 200 20.42 2.71 0.95
N ALA A 201 20.77 1.90 -0.05
CA ALA A 201 20.72 0.45 0.07
C ALA A 201 21.72 -0.07 1.12
N SER A 202 22.96 0.42 1.07
CA SER A 202 23.98 0.07 2.07
C SER A 202 23.61 0.58 3.46
N GLN A 203 23.08 1.81 3.58
CA GLN A 203 22.62 2.35 4.85
C GLN A 203 21.49 1.49 5.46
N ALA A 204 20.51 1.06 4.65
CA ALA A 204 19.42 0.20 5.10
C ALA A 204 19.92 -1.16 5.62
N ILE A 205 20.91 -1.77 4.93
CA ILE A 205 21.53 -3.04 5.36
C ILE A 205 22.30 -2.87 6.67
N LEU A 206 23.05 -1.79 6.84
CA LEU A 206 23.77 -1.54 8.09
C LEU A 206 22.81 -1.29 9.26
N LEU A 207 21.73 -0.56 9.02
CA LEU A 207 20.70 -0.29 10.03
C LEU A 207 19.90 -1.54 10.40
N SER A 208 19.65 -2.48 9.48
CA SER A 208 18.97 -3.74 9.84
C SER A 208 19.84 -4.60 10.76
N ILE A 209 21.16 -4.59 10.55
CA ILE A 209 22.12 -5.25 11.46
C ILE A 209 22.10 -4.58 12.84
N LEU A 210 22.12 -3.24 12.91
CA LEU A 210 22.02 -2.51 14.18
C LEU A 210 20.70 -2.78 14.89
N LEU A 211 19.59 -2.78 14.15
CA LEU A 211 18.25 -3.04 14.67
C LEU A 211 18.17 -4.43 15.33
N GLY A 212 18.74 -5.45 14.70
CA GLY A 212 18.76 -6.81 15.24
C GLY A 212 19.68 -6.99 16.44
N ARG A 213 20.69 -6.13 16.63
CA ARG A 213 21.68 -6.24 17.72
C ARG A 213 21.37 -5.36 18.93
N GLU A 214 21.15 -4.08 18.68
CA GLU A 214 21.03 -3.03 19.71
C GLU A 214 19.57 -2.62 19.93
N GLY A 215 18.67 -2.98 19.01
CA GLY A 215 17.24 -2.66 19.07
C GLY A 215 16.86 -1.32 18.42
N PRO A 216 15.55 -1.01 18.36
CA PRO A 216 15.01 0.13 17.62
C PRO A 216 15.35 1.50 18.21
N HIS A 217 15.55 1.56 19.53
CA HIS A 217 15.79 2.80 20.28
C HIS A 217 17.27 3.17 20.42
N PHE A 218 18.16 2.37 19.83
CA PHE A 218 19.59 2.68 19.84
C PHE A 218 19.85 4.03 19.15
N ILE A 219 20.61 4.91 19.80
CA ILE A 219 20.84 6.28 19.34
C ILE A 219 22.08 6.31 18.44
N THR A 220 21.88 6.71 17.19
CA THR A 220 22.93 7.03 16.22
C THR A 220 23.16 8.54 16.16
N LYS A 221 24.16 8.99 15.39
CA LYS A 221 24.41 10.43 15.15
C LYS A 221 23.20 11.16 14.55
N ASP A 222 22.38 10.45 13.78
CA ASP A 222 21.22 11.00 13.09
C ASP A 222 19.90 10.69 13.84
N GLY A 223 19.94 10.33 15.12
CA GLY A 223 18.76 9.95 15.93
C GLY A 223 18.62 8.44 16.11
N THR A 224 17.43 7.96 16.49
CA THR A 224 17.26 6.52 16.77
C THR A 224 17.37 5.67 15.49
N VAL A 225 17.74 4.39 15.63
CA VAL A 225 17.79 3.44 14.50
C VAL A 225 16.43 3.38 13.79
N SER A 226 15.33 3.36 14.55
CA SER A 226 13.97 3.37 13.98
C SER A 226 13.69 4.65 13.17
N ASP A 227 14.00 5.83 13.72
CA ASP A 227 13.80 7.10 13.02
C ASP A 227 14.67 7.21 11.77
N PHE A 228 15.90 6.69 11.83
CA PHE A 228 16.78 6.66 10.68
C PHE A 228 16.25 5.72 9.59
N MET A 229 15.82 4.51 9.96
CA MET A 229 15.20 3.57 9.04
C MET A 229 13.97 4.19 8.36
N GLU A 230 13.13 4.89 9.12
CA GLU A 230 11.95 5.59 8.62
C GLU A 230 12.30 6.70 7.61
N ARG A 231 13.36 7.47 7.87
CA ARG A 231 13.83 8.49 6.92
C ARG A 231 14.36 7.87 5.62
N ILE A 232 15.09 6.76 5.71
CA ILE A 232 15.57 6.05 4.52
C ILE A 232 14.39 5.49 3.73
N TYR A 233 13.42 4.89 4.41
CA TYR A 233 12.19 4.39 3.78
C TYR A 233 11.49 5.48 2.96
N ARG A 234 11.25 6.66 3.55
CA ARG A 234 10.62 7.79 2.87
C ARG A 234 11.45 8.29 1.69
N LYS A 235 12.76 8.48 1.89
CA LYS A 235 13.67 8.97 0.84
C LYS A 235 13.80 7.98 -0.32
N ALA A 236 13.88 6.69 -0.02
CA ALA A 236 13.90 5.62 -1.02
C ALA A 236 12.60 5.59 -1.82
N GLY A 237 11.46 5.83 -1.17
CA GLY A 237 10.15 5.94 -1.81
C GLY A 237 10.07 7.10 -2.80
N SER A 238 10.51 8.29 -2.40
CA SER A 238 10.59 9.45 -3.30
C SER A 238 11.52 9.21 -4.49
N ASN A 239 12.63 8.50 -4.27
CA ASN A 239 13.59 8.14 -5.31
C ASN A 239 13.22 6.87 -6.09
N LYS A 240 12.08 6.23 -5.78
CA LYS A 240 11.59 5.00 -6.41
C LYS A 240 12.59 3.82 -6.37
N LEU A 241 13.39 3.74 -5.30
CA LEU A 241 14.34 2.66 -5.05
C LEU A 241 13.65 1.48 -4.38
N TRP A 242 12.88 0.71 -5.16
CA TRP A 242 11.93 -0.28 -4.66
C TRP A 242 12.56 -1.39 -3.81
N PHE A 243 13.79 -1.80 -4.11
CA PHE A 243 14.51 -2.73 -3.25
C PHE A 243 14.66 -2.19 -1.83
N VAL A 244 15.14 -0.95 -1.69
CA VAL A 244 15.37 -0.30 -0.40
C VAL A 244 14.05 -0.04 0.32
N VAL A 245 13.02 0.36 -0.42
CA VAL A 245 11.67 0.58 0.10
C VAL A 245 11.10 -0.71 0.71
N ARG A 246 11.13 -1.83 -0.03
CA ARG A 246 10.69 -3.14 0.46
C ARG A 246 11.50 -3.58 1.68
N TYR A 247 12.82 -3.43 1.61
CA TYR A 247 13.73 -3.84 2.68
C TYR A 247 13.42 -3.07 3.97
N THR A 248 13.36 -1.74 3.90
CA THR A 248 13.09 -0.89 5.07
C THR A 248 11.65 -1.04 5.59
N ALA A 249 10.66 -1.27 4.72
CA ALA A 249 9.28 -1.56 5.12
C ALA A 249 9.14 -2.87 5.92
N ALA A 250 9.94 -3.89 5.61
CA ALA A 250 9.97 -5.14 6.35
C ALA A 250 10.43 -4.90 7.81
N PHE A 251 11.56 -4.23 8.00
CA PHE A 251 12.13 -3.99 9.33
C PHE A 251 11.35 -2.97 10.16
N THR A 252 10.63 -2.05 9.53
CA THR A 252 9.71 -1.11 10.21
C THR A 252 8.30 -1.69 10.41
N GLN A 253 8.09 -2.95 10.01
CA GLN A 253 6.83 -3.68 10.14
C GLN A 253 5.60 -2.95 9.58
N LYS A 254 5.75 -2.35 8.40
CA LYS A 254 4.69 -1.59 7.72
C LYS A 254 3.58 -2.52 7.23
N ILE A 255 2.33 -2.08 7.38
CA ILE A 255 1.14 -2.81 6.93
C ILE A 255 0.36 -1.97 5.92
N ALA A 256 -0.01 -2.56 4.78
CA ALA A 256 -0.88 -1.92 3.81
C ALA A 256 -2.32 -1.83 4.35
N SER A 257 -2.91 -0.64 4.42
CA SER A 257 -4.30 -0.50 4.91
C SER A 257 -5.33 -1.20 4.02
N SER A 258 -4.99 -1.38 2.74
CA SER A 258 -5.83 -2.07 1.74
C SER A 258 -5.82 -3.60 1.85
N ILE A 259 -4.96 -4.21 2.68
CA ILE A 259 -4.85 -5.69 2.73
C ILE A 259 -6.14 -6.36 3.22
N ALA A 260 -6.79 -5.82 4.25
CA ALA A 260 -7.99 -6.41 4.83
C ALA A 260 -9.19 -6.40 3.85
N PRO A 261 -9.46 -5.30 3.11
CA PRO A 261 -10.41 -5.31 2.00
C PRO A 261 -10.11 -6.39 0.95
N HIS A 262 -8.85 -6.53 0.53
CA HIS A 262 -8.48 -7.52 -0.48
C HIS A 262 -8.65 -8.94 0.05
N ILE A 263 -8.24 -9.25 1.28
CA ILE A 263 -8.52 -10.56 1.91
C ILE A 263 -10.03 -10.84 1.95
N THR A 264 -10.85 -9.82 2.25
CA THR A 264 -12.31 -9.96 2.23
C THR A 264 -12.82 -10.34 0.84
N THR A 265 -12.23 -9.80 -0.23
CA THR A 265 -12.54 -10.21 -1.61
C THR A 265 -12.34 -11.71 -1.83
N PHE A 266 -11.23 -12.30 -1.35
CA PHE A 266 -11.02 -13.76 -1.47
C PHE A 266 -12.17 -14.52 -0.82
N LEU A 267 -12.49 -14.16 0.42
CA LEU A 267 -13.49 -14.84 1.23
C LEU A 267 -14.90 -14.76 0.63
N VAL A 268 -15.28 -13.59 0.10
CA VAL A 268 -16.59 -13.40 -0.56
C VAL A 268 -16.73 -14.24 -1.83
N HIS A 269 -15.61 -14.52 -2.52
CA HIS A 269 -15.58 -15.43 -3.66
C HIS A 269 -15.43 -16.91 -3.26
N GLY A 270 -15.64 -17.24 -1.97
CA GLY A 270 -15.56 -18.60 -1.45
C GLY A 270 -14.13 -19.16 -1.41
N LYS A 271 -13.11 -18.29 -1.40
CA LYS A 271 -11.70 -18.68 -1.39
C LYS A 271 -11.05 -18.40 -0.05
N GLN A 272 -10.14 -19.27 0.36
CA GLN A 272 -9.26 -19.08 1.51
C GLN A 272 -7.89 -18.57 1.05
N VAL A 273 -7.22 -17.77 1.87
CA VAL A 273 -5.86 -17.32 1.64
C VAL A 273 -4.94 -17.84 2.74
N THR A 274 -3.73 -18.29 2.40
CA THR A 274 -2.71 -18.63 3.41
C THR A 274 -1.51 -17.71 3.37
N LEU A 275 -1.04 -17.35 4.57
CA LEU A 275 0.10 -16.48 4.80
C LEU A 275 1.17 -17.24 5.58
N GLY A 276 2.40 -17.20 5.09
CA GLY A 276 3.54 -17.94 5.65
C GLY A 276 4.56 -18.30 4.58
N VAL A 277 5.80 -18.50 5.00
CA VAL A 277 6.93 -18.82 4.11
C VAL A 277 6.77 -20.23 3.57
N PHE A 278 7.11 -20.44 2.30
CA PHE A 278 7.03 -21.76 1.68
C PHE A 278 7.86 -22.80 2.44
N GLY A 279 7.29 -23.99 2.66
CA GLY A 279 7.93 -25.09 3.39
C GLY A 279 7.84 -24.98 4.92
N HIS A 280 7.27 -23.88 5.45
CA HIS A 280 7.08 -23.66 6.88
C HIS A 280 5.59 -23.59 7.25
N GLU A 281 5.31 -23.30 8.53
CA GLU A 281 3.94 -23.18 9.04
C GLU A 281 3.21 -21.99 8.40
N GLU A 282 2.04 -22.25 7.82
CA GLU A 282 1.19 -21.23 7.19
C GLU A 282 -0.08 -21.00 8.02
N ALA A 283 -0.48 -19.75 8.18
CA ALA A 283 -1.76 -19.38 8.74
C ALA A 283 -2.84 -19.38 7.64
N VAL A 284 -3.95 -20.07 7.88
CA VAL A 284 -5.11 -20.07 6.97
C VAL A 284 -6.10 -19.00 7.41
N ILE A 285 -6.43 -18.08 6.52
CA ILE A 285 -7.45 -17.06 6.76
C ILE A 285 -8.73 -17.50 6.05
N SER A 286 -9.73 -17.83 6.85
CA SER A 286 -11.07 -18.28 6.43
C SER A 286 -12.19 -17.33 6.83
N ASN A 287 -11.88 -16.25 7.56
CA ASN A 287 -12.84 -15.26 8.00
C ASN A 287 -12.21 -13.85 7.96
N PRO A 288 -13.00 -12.77 7.84
CA PRO A 288 -12.46 -11.42 7.82
C PRO A 288 -11.75 -11.09 9.13
N LEU A 289 -10.54 -10.52 9.02
CA LEU A 289 -9.69 -10.12 10.15
C LEU A 289 -9.42 -8.61 10.11
N SER A 290 -9.14 -8.02 11.27
CA SER A 290 -8.68 -6.63 11.35
C SER A 290 -7.24 -6.48 10.86
N PRO A 291 -6.83 -5.32 10.32
CA PRO A 291 -5.46 -5.08 9.86
C PRO A 291 -4.36 -5.41 10.87
N GLY A 292 -4.56 -5.13 12.17
CA GLY A 292 -3.59 -5.46 13.22
C GLY A 292 -3.34 -6.97 13.35
N VAL A 293 -4.41 -7.77 13.41
CA VAL A 293 -4.31 -9.24 13.44
C VAL A 293 -3.62 -9.78 12.18
N ILE A 294 -3.90 -9.20 11.00
CA ILE A 294 -3.24 -9.60 9.75
C ILE A 294 -1.75 -9.27 9.81
N LYS A 295 -1.38 -8.09 10.33
CA LYS A 295 0.03 -7.71 10.56
C LYS A 295 0.73 -8.73 11.45
N ASP A 296 0.13 -9.08 12.58
CA ASP A 296 0.71 -10.04 13.53
C ASP A 296 0.92 -11.42 12.88
N ILE A 297 -0.06 -11.90 12.10
CA ILE A 297 0.06 -13.16 11.35
C ILE A 297 1.22 -13.10 10.34
N ILE A 298 1.28 -12.05 9.51
CA ILE A 298 2.30 -11.93 8.46
C ILE A 298 3.69 -11.90 9.09
N TYR A 299 3.92 -11.01 10.05
CA TYR A 299 5.25 -10.84 10.64
C TYR A 299 5.65 -12.01 11.55
N SER A 300 4.71 -12.63 12.28
CA SER A 300 5.02 -13.83 13.08
C SER A 300 5.39 -15.05 12.23
N LYS A 301 4.75 -15.22 11.06
CA LYS A 301 5.03 -16.35 10.15
C LYS A 301 6.22 -16.10 9.22
N CYS A 302 6.56 -14.85 8.90
CA CYS A 302 7.65 -14.52 7.98
C CYS A 302 8.99 -14.23 8.68
N ASN A 303 9.00 -13.46 9.77
CA ASN A 303 10.25 -13.00 10.41
C ASN A 303 11.23 -14.11 10.82
N PRO A 304 10.80 -15.31 11.28
CA PRO A 304 11.74 -16.35 11.64
C PRO A 304 12.61 -16.88 10.49
N TYR A 305 12.20 -16.63 9.24
CA TYR A 305 12.82 -17.21 8.05
C TYR A 305 13.33 -16.15 7.07
N ASP A 306 12.45 -15.21 6.67
CA ASP A 306 12.80 -14.06 5.82
C ASP A 306 11.82 -12.90 6.08
N GLU A 307 12.33 -11.81 6.68
CA GLU A 307 11.53 -10.63 6.99
C GLU A 307 11.00 -9.95 5.73
N ARG A 308 11.69 -10.08 4.59
CA ARG A 308 11.31 -9.42 3.33
C ARG A 308 10.09 -10.09 2.70
N GLU A 309 9.89 -11.38 2.93
CA GLU A 309 8.70 -12.09 2.45
C GLU A 309 7.42 -11.52 3.04
N ALA A 310 7.46 -10.94 4.25
CA ALA A 310 6.31 -10.27 4.85
C ALA A 310 5.73 -9.18 3.94
N VAL A 311 6.61 -8.41 3.28
CA VAL A 311 6.21 -7.33 2.37
C VAL A 311 5.68 -7.90 1.06
N LEU A 312 6.34 -8.92 0.51
CA LEU A 312 5.92 -9.58 -0.74
C LEU A 312 4.57 -10.27 -0.60
N GLN A 313 4.29 -10.88 0.55
CA GLN A 313 2.99 -11.49 0.82
C GLN A 313 1.87 -10.45 0.81
N GLN A 314 2.11 -9.26 1.39
CA GLN A 314 1.13 -8.17 1.33
C GLN A 314 0.87 -7.72 -0.11
N GLU A 315 1.94 -7.50 -0.90
CA GLU A 315 1.83 -7.10 -2.32
C GLU A 315 1.01 -8.14 -3.12
N LEU A 316 1.33 -9.43 -2.98
CA LEU A 316 0.62 -10.48 -3.71
C LEU A 316 -0.82 -10.65 -3.27
N VAL A 317 -1.13 -10.55 -1.98
CA VAL A 317 -2.52 -10.62 -1.50
C VAL A 317 -3.34 -9.49 -2.11
N ILE A 318 -2.80 -8.27 -2.15
CA ILE A 318 -3.48 -7.11 -2.74
C ILE A 318 -3.69 -7.36 -4.23
N HIS A 319 -2.65 -7.75 -4.97
CA HIS A 319 -2.74 -7.97 -6.41
C HIS A 319 -3.66 -9.14 -6.77
N ILE A 320 -3.55 -10.29 -6.11
CA ILE A 320 -4.41 -11.44 -6.38
C ILE A 320 -5.86 -11.11 -6.00
N GLY A 321 -6.08 -10.44 -4.87
CA GLY A 321 -7.40 -9.97 -4.48
C GLY A 321 -8.02 -9.08 -5.56
N TRP A 322 -7.20 -8.20 -6.15
CA TRP A 322 -7.60 -7.36 -7.26
C TRP A 322 -8.00 -8.18 -8.51
N ILE A 323 -7.21 -9.21 -8.88
CA ILE A 323 -7.51 -10.06 -10.05
C ILE A 323 -8.79 -10.88 -9.80
N ILE A 324 -9.00 -11.39 -8.59
CA ILE A 324 -10.21 -12.13 -8.22
C ILE A 324 -11.45 -11.23 -8.40
N SER A 325 -11.38 -9.96 -7.97
CA SER A 325 -12.48 -9.00 -8.12
C SER A 325 -12.85 -8.73 -9.58
N ASN A 326 -11.87 -8.64 -10.47
CA ASN A 326 -12.09 -8.22 -11.86
C ASN A 326 -12.29 -9.38 -12.84
N THR A 327 -11.66 -10.51 -12.56
CA THR A 327 -11.60 -11.68 -13.44
C THR A 327 -11.73 -12.96 -12.59
N PRO A 328 -12.89 -13.20 -11.94
CA PRO A 328 -13.07 -14.33 -11.03
C PRO A 328 -12.98 -15.69 -11.73
N GLU A 329 -13.29 -15.73 -13.03
CA GLU A 329 -13.17 -16.89 -13.94
C GLU A 329 -11.80 -17.56 -13.86
N LEU A 330 -10.73 -16.75 -13.75
CA LEU A 330 -9.34 -17.22 -13.68
C LEU A 330 -9.07 -18.11 -12.49
N PHE A 331 -9.82 -17.93 -11.39
CA PHE A 331 -9.65 -18.69 -10.17
C PHE A 331 -10.79 -19.70 -9.97
N SER A 332 -11.54 -20.02 -11.01
CA SER A 332 -12.59 -21.04 -10.95
C SER A 332 -12.00 -22.39 -10.53
N GLY A 333 -12.66 -23.10 -9.62
CA GLY A 333 -12.15 -24.35 -9.04
C GLY A 333 -11.06 -24.20 -7.97
N MET A 334 -10.45 -23.02 -7.82
CA MET A 334 -9.48 -22.75 -6.75
C MET A 334 -10.19 -22.36 -5.45
N LEU A 335 -10.11 -23.23 -4.44
CA LEU A 335 -10.68 -22.99 -3.10
C LEU A 335 -9.70 -22.29 -2.15
N LYS A 336 -8.39 -22.48 -2.35
CA LYS A 336 -7.34 -22.01 -1.44
C LYS A 336 -6.15 -21.49 -2.20
N ILE A 337 -5.68 -20.30 -1.87
CA ILE A 337 -4.54 -19.65 -2.49
C ILE A 337 -3.42 -19.54 -1.45
N ARG A 338 -2.32 -20.23 -1.72
CA ARG A 338 -1.15 -20.26 -0.83
C ARG A 338 -0.11 -19.25 -1.25
N VAL A 339 -0.06 -18.10 -0.59
CA VAL A 339 0.75 -16.96 -1.05
C VAL A 339 2.24 -17.27 -1.01
N GLY A 340 2.73 -17.94 0.04
CA GLY A 340 4.14 -18.37 0.13
C GLY A 340 4.58 -19.27 -1.02
N SER A 341 3.69 -20.17 -1.46
CA SER A 341 3.97 -21.02 -2.63
C SER A 341 4.13 -20.20 -3.91
N VAL A 342 3.27 -19.21 -4.12
CA VAL A 342 3.37 -18.31 -5.29
C VAL A 342 4.68 -17.52 -5.27
N ILE A 343 5.10 -17.01 -4.10
CA ILE A 343 6.38 -16.30 -3.94
C ILE A 343 7.55 -17.22 -4.31
N PHE A 344 7.57 -18.43 -3.74
CA PHE A 344 8.63 -19.40 -4.02
C PHE A 344 8.73 -19.73 -5.52
N THR A 345 7.60 -19.95 -6.18
CA THR A 345 7.58 -20.20 -7.62
C THR A 345 8.09 -19.00 -8.42
N LEU A 346 7.70 -17.78 -8.06
CA LEU A 346 8.21 -16.55 -8.69
C LEU A 346 9.74 -16.40 -8.50
N LEU A 347 10.25 -16.67 -7.30
CA LEU A 347 11.68 -16.64 -6.98
C LEU A 347 12.49 -17.64 -7.83
N MET A 348 11.98 -18.86 -8.00
CA MET A 348 12.65 -19.91 -8.77
C MET A 348 12.72 -19.60 -10.28
N SER A 349 11.82 -18.76 -10.79
CA SER A 349 11.70 -18.48 -12.22
C SER A 349 12.62 -17.37 -12.77
N SER A 350 13.57 -16.85 -11.99
CA SER A 350 14.49 -15.74 -12.36
C SER A 350 13.83 -14.40 -12.73
N ILE A 351 12.51 -14.26 -12.57
CA ILE A 351 11.73 -13.05 -12.89
C ILE A 351 11.94 -11.91 -11.86
N PHE A 352 12.75 -12.14 -10.82
CA PHE A 352 12.82 -11.32 -9.62
C PHE A 352 13.49 -9.94 -9.79
N VAL A 353 14.15 -9.66 -10.92
CA VAL A 353 15.09 -8.53 -11.03
C VAL A 353 14.41 -7.18 -11.32
N PHE A 354 13.21 -7.15 -11.90
CA PHE A 354 12.56 -5.88 -12.20
C PHE A 354 11.13 -5.90 -11.70
N CYS A 355 10.83 -5.00 -10.77
CA CYS A 355 9.49 -4.62 -10.30
C CYS A 355 8.42 -5.70 -10.51
N ILE A 356 7.95 -6.29 -9.41
CA ILE A 356 6.63 -6.93 -9.35
C ILE A 356 5.58 -5.88 -9.74
N THR A 357 5.44 -5.68 -11.04
CA THR A 357 4.39 -4.93 -11.70
C THR A 357 3.31 -5.95 -12.00
N ARG A 358 2.06 -5.51 -11.93
CA ARG A 358 0.89 -6.36 -12.14
C ARG A 358 0.93 -7.16 -13.45
N PHE A 359 1.66 -6.70 -14.46
CA PHE A 359 1.90 -7.41 -15.71
C PHE A 359 2.63 -8.75 -15.52
N VAL A 360 3.66 -8.76 -14.66
CA VAL A 360 4.44 -9.95 -14.34
C VAL A 360 3.60 -10.97 -13.57
N ILE A 361 2.83 -10.52 -12.57
CA ILE A 361 1.94 -11.40 -11.80
C ILE A 361 0.82 -11.96 -12.68
N TYR A 362 0.17 -11.12 -13.50
CA TYR A 362 -0.94 -11.55 -14.36
C TYR A 362 -0.47 -12.55 -15.43
N PHE A 363 0.67 -12.27 -16.07
CA PHE A 363 1.25 -13.18 -17.06
C PHE A 363 1.67 -14.51 -16.42
N TYR A 364 2.28 -14.47 -15.24
CA TYR A 364 2.76 -15.68 -14.56
C TYR A 364 1.62 -16.51 -13.96
N LEU A 365 0.59 -15.89 -13.38
CA LEU A 365 -0.61 -16.59 -12.95
C LEU A 365 -1.34 -17.20 -14.15
N SER A 366 -1.43 -16.49 -15.27
CA SER A 366 -1.99 -17.06 -16.51
C SER A 366 -1.16 -18.25 -17.02
N TYR A 367 0.18 -18.16 -16.95
CA TYR A 367 1.09 -19.24 -17.32
C TYR A 367 0.93 -20.48 -16.43
N ILE A 368 0.88 -20.30 -15.10
CA ILE A 368 0.65 -21.41 -14.14
C ILE A 368 -0.74 -22.02 -14.32
N MET A 369 -1.78 -21.20 -14.55
CA MET A 369 -3.16 -21.67 -14.60
C MET A 369 -3.54 -22.30 -15.95
N PHE A 370 -2.93 -21.87 -17.06
CA PHE A 370 -3.27 -22.34 -18.41
C PHE A 370 -2.18 -23.17 -19.10
N GLY A 371 -0.99 -23.34 -18.52
CA GLY A 371 0.04 -24.26 -19.02
C GLY A 371 0.47 -24.00 -20.46
N TRP A 372 0.73 -22.73 -20.83
CA TRP A 372 1.22 -22.41 -22.17
C TRP A 372 2.73 -22.64 -22.26
N GLU A 373 3.16 -23.77 -22.83
CA GLU A 373 4.54 -23.98 -23.26
C GLU A 373 4.89 -23.07 -24.45
N THR A 374 5.49 -21.91 -24.19
CA THR A 374 6.38 -21.27 -25.17
C THR A 374 7.63 -20.76 -24.48
N THR A 375 8.75 -21.41 -24.79
CA THR A 375 10.11 -20.86 -24.64
C THR A 375 10.18 -19.50 -25.34
N LEU A 376 10.42 -18.43 -24.60
CA LEU A 376 10.73 -17.12 -25.17
C LEU A 376 11.97 -16.56 -24.50
N ASP A 377 13.03 -16.49 -25.32
CA ASP A 377 14.32 -15.90 -25.05
C ASP A 377 14.18 -14.46 -24.53
N TRP A 378 14.87 -14.20 -23.42
CA TRP A 378 15.09 -12.87 -22.90
C TRP A 378 16.12 -12.14 -23.78
N CYS A 379 15.66 -11.28 -24.72
CA CYS A 379 16.47 -10.17 -25.21
C CYS A 379 15.68 -9.18 -26.07
N HIS A 380 15.86 -7.89 -25.77
CA HIS A 380 15.56 -6.73 -26.61
C HIS A 380 14.11 -6.46 -27.02
N TRP A 381 13.46 -5.55 -26.27
CA TRP A 381 12.52 -4.59 -26.85
C TRP A 381 12.96 -3.17 -26.52
N GLN A 382 13.81 -2.61 -27.39
CA GLN A 382 13.72 -1.19 -27.74
C GLN A 382 12.49 -1.04 -28.63
N ILE A 383 11.55 -0.17 -28.26
CA ILE A 383 10.50 0.29 -29.17
C ILE A 383 10.75 1.77 -29.44
N THR A 384 11.11 2.04 -30.68
CA THR A 384 11.12 3.37 -31.30
C THR A 384 9.73 3.60 -31.89
N VAL A 385 9.14 4.75 -31.50
CA VAL A 385 7.93 5.48 -31.97
C VAL A 385 6.79 4.66 -32.58
#